data_AF-A0A1I2CJW4-F1
#
_entry.id   AF-A0A1I2CJW4-F1
#
_cell.length_a   1.000
_cell.length_b   1.000
_cell.length_c   1.000
_cell.angle_alpha   90.00
_cell.angle_beta   90.00
_cell.angle_gamma   90.00
#
_symmetry.space_group_name_H-M   'P 1'
#
loop_
_entity.id
_entity.type
_entity.pdbx_description
1 polymer ?
#
loop_
_entity_poly.entity_id
_entity_poly.type
_entity_poly.pdbx_seq_one_letter_code
_entity_poly.pdbx_strand_id
1 'polypeptide(L)'
;MLNKKISLLTASILLSSMLMMVACQISESADNEVSYAQKLEGSAVNIDKNFKKDVVEAIKGDIIRDIRNSYEKEDLEGLLPIVVLKIVGIKDKGDFYTVFANVNTNLFSFKEGLFTDESGSAYPVRYDLFKDFGIKKVHEAKDGGLFADSILELTENDRELSGKLSESQGYYPVVYKDILAELKNEAKTSGLKNYYHKINEIPGYESKVVKIKEKNIDGLTYVIKNDEYEKIKDNRKNKDNKKYLFAPCVLHDEATGITVSTIYSEQ
;
A
#
# COMPACT_ATOMS: atom_id res chain seq x y z
N MET A 1 -17.44 -63.61 4.93
CA MET A 1 -17.01 -64.03 6.29
C MET A 1 -15.87 -63.11 6.69
N LEU A 2 -16.03 -61.98 7.37
CA LEU A 2 -16.72 -61.63 8.61
C LEU A 2 -16.20 -62.38 9.85
N ASN A 3 -15.26 -61.77 10.59
CA ASN A 3 -15.28 -61.59 12.06
C ASN A 3 -13.93 -60.99 12.52
N LYS A 4 -13.90 -59.73 13.00
CA LYS A 4 -14.09 -59.23 14.40
C LYS A 4 -12.71 -59.00 15.05
N LYS A 5 -12.21 -57.77 15.21
CA LYS A 5 -12.58 -56.68 16.15
C LYS A 5 -12.54 -57.10 17.63
N ILE A 6 -11.72 -56.34 18.40
CA ILE A 6 -11.81 -55.96 19.84
C ILE A 6 -10.79 -56.58 20.79
N SER A 7 -9.93 -55.71 21.35
CA SER A 7 -9.52 -55.55 22.77
C SER A 7 -8.27 -54.64 22.77
N LEU A 8 -8.34 -53.30 22.87
CA LEU A 8 -8.77 -52.46 24.00
C LEU A 8 -8.02 -52.78 25.31
N LEU A 9 -7.45 -51.71 25.88
CA LEU A 9 -7.24 -51.46 27.31
C LEU A 9 -5.89 -51.84 27.95
N THR A 10 -4.93 -50.93 27.85
CA THR A 10 -4.20 -50.46 29.06
C THR A 10 -4.38 -48.95 29.15
N ALA A 11 -5.42 -48.58 29.91
CA ALA A 11 -5.70 -47.24 30.39
C ALA A 11 -4.53 -46.72 31.24
N SER A 12 -4.13 -45.47 31.01
CA SER A 12 -4.32 -44.33 31.92
C SER A 12 -3.69 -44.50 33.31
N ILE A 13 -2.69 -43.68 33.60
CA ILE A 13 -2.64 -42.70 34.70
C ILE A 13 -1.22 -42.08 34.69
N LEU A 14 -1.12 -40.85 34.19
CA LEU A 14 -0.35 -39.77 34.81
C LEU A 14 -0.68 -38.48 34.05
N LEU A 15 -1.85 -37.96 34.40
CA LEU A 15 -2.26 -36.59 34.21
C LEU A 15 -1.41 -35.70 35.12
N SER A 16 -1.18 -34.45 34.70
CA SER A 16 -0.99 -33.29 35.57
C SER A 16 0.34 -33.14 36.32
N SER A 17 1.37 -32.62 35.64
CA SER A 17 2.15 -31.46 36.13
C SER A 17 3.22 -31.05 35.11
N MET A 18 2.90 -30.10 34.22
CA MET A 18 3.80 -29.02 33.73
C MET A 18 3.05 -28.19 32.69
N LEU A 19 1.93 -27.61 33.14
CA LEU A 19 1.58 -26.25 32.76
C LEU A 19 2.47 -25.35 33.63
N MET A 20 3.30 -24.53 32.97
CA MET A 20 4.19 -23.45 33.47
C MET A 20 5.64 -23.67 33.09
N MET A 21 6.21 -22.65 32.44
CA MET A 21 7.62 -22.46 32.05
C MET A 21 8.05 -23.09 30.71
N VAL A 22 7.57 -22.50 29.62
CA VAL A 22 8.48 -21.96 28.60
C VAL A 22 8.13 -20.48 28.42
N ALA A 23 8.69 -19.67 29.30
CA ALA A 23 8.89 -18.24 29.10
C ALA A 23 10.27 -18.05 28.46
N CYS A 24 10.44 -16.93 27.73
CA CYS A 24 11.52 -16.58 26.79
C CYS A 24 11.38 -17.31 25.43
N GLN A 25 11.11 -16.67 24.30
CA GLN A 25 11.41 -15.31 23.86
C GLN A 25 10.23 -14.74 23.06
N ILE A 26 9.34 -14.01 23.74
CA ILE A 26 8.65 -12.90 23.11
C ILE A 26 9.65 -11.76 23.23
N SER A 27 10.42 -11.49 22.17
CA SER A 27 11.11 -10.21 22.09
C SER A 27 10.03 -9.17 21.88
N GLU A 28 9.69 -8.48 22.96
CA GLU A 28 9.08 -7.16 22.94
C GLU A 28 9.87 -6.28 21.96
N SER A 29 9.40 -6.14 20.72
CA SER A 29 9.63 -4.93 19.94
C SER A 29 8.33 -4.17 20.00
N ALA A 30 8.25 -3.28 21.00
CA ALA A 30 7.24 -2.27 21.23
C ALA A 30 6.13 -2.22 20.17
N ASP A 31 4.96 -2.75 20.53
CA ASP A 31 3.68 -2.31 19.99
C ASP A 31 3.50 -0.82 20.33
N ASN A 32 4.16 0.03 19.55
CA ASN A 32 3.63 1.37 19.35
C ASN A 32 2.43 1.17 18.43
N GLU A 33 1.22 1.21 18.98
CA GLU A 33 0.06 1.66 18.22
C GLU A 33 0.41 3.04 17.68
N VAL A 34 0.98 3.09 16.47
CA VAL A 34 1.12 4.33 15.74
C VAL A 34 -0.28 4.67 15.26
N SER A 35 -1.00 5.43 16.08
CA SER A 35 -2.10 6.26 15.63
C SER A 35 -1.51 7.22 14.59
N TYR A 36 -1.58 6.86 13.32
CA TYR A 36 -1.30 7.75 12.21
C TYR A 36 -2.44 8.78 12.12
N ALA A 37 -2.42 9.74 13.06
CA ALA A 37 -3.03 11.02 12.79
C ALA A 37 -2.30 11.58 11.56
N GLN A 38 -2.93 11.43 10.39
CA GLN A 38 -2.45 11.96 9.13
C GLN A 38 -2.02 13.41 9.34
N LYS A 39 -0.71 13.66 9.32
CA LYS A 39 -0.17 15.02 9.37
C LYS A 39 -0.27 15.59 7.97
N LEU A 40 -1.47 16.06 7.62
CA LEU A 40 -1.73 16.86 6.43
C LEU A 40 -1.12 18.26 6.62
N GLU A 41 0.21 18.36 6.56
CA GLU A 41 0.90 19.63 6.38
C GLU A 41 1.30 19.73 4.91
N GLY A 42 0.47 20.39 4.09
CA GLY A 42 0.86 20.78 2.73
C GLY A 42 -0.22 20.72 1.66
N SER A 43 -1.40 21.29 1.91
CA SER A 43 -2.31 21.92 0.92
C SER A 43 -3.63 22.18 1.65
N ALA A 44 -4.04 23.45 1.76
CA ALA A 44 -5.29 23.78 2.45
C ALA A 44 -6.47 23.13 1.69
N VAL A 45 -7.00 22.04 2.24
CA VAL A 45 -8.14 21.31 1.67
C VAL A 45 -9.35 22.25 1.68
N ASN A 46 -10.02 22.44 0.53
CA ASN A 46 -11.29 23.18 0.49
C ASN A 46 -12.42 22.20 0.86
N ILE A 47 -12.30 21.63 2.06
CA ILE A 47 -13.44 21.00 2.71
C ILE A 47 -14.29 22.18 3.17
N ASP A 48 -15.58 22.17 2.84
CA ASP A 48 -16.49 23.08 3.53
C ASP A 48 -16.19 22.98 5.03
N LYS A 49 -15.86 24.11 5.67
CA LYS A 49 -15.37 24.19 7.06
C LYS A 49 -16.37 23.57 8.05
N ASN A 50 -17.58 23.27 7.59
CA ASN A 50 -18.65 22.61 8.32
C ASN A 50 -18.48 21.07 8.44
N PHE A 51 -17.58 20.42 7.70
CA PHE A 51 -17.35 18.98 7.87
C PHE A 51 -16.40 18.69 9.03
N LYS A 52 -16.90 17.91 9.98
CA LYS A 52 -16.09 17.35 11.06
C LYS A 52 -15.14 16.29 10.49
N LYS A 53 -13.94 16.18 11.08
CA LYS A 53 -12.93 15.18 10.70
C LYS A 53 -13.50 13.75 10.63
N ASP A 54 -14.30 13.37 11.62
CA ASP A 54 -14.89 12.03 11.70
C ASP A 54 -15.81 11.70 10.51
N VAL A 55 -16.48 12.72 9.94
CA VAL A 55 -17.33 12.54 8.75
C VAL A 55 -16.46 12.29 7.51
N VAL A 56 -15.33 13.00 7.39
CA VAL A 56 -14.40 12.81 6.27
C VAL A 56 -13.79 11.41 6.32
N GLU A 57 -13.41 10.92 7.51
CA GLU A 57 -12.89 9.57 7.68
C GLU A 57 -13.95 8.49 7.40
N ALA A 58 -15.21 8.71 7.79
CA ALA A 58 -16.31 7.81 7.47
C ALA A 58 -16.55 7.71 5.95
N ILE A 59 -16.62 8.85 5.26
CA ILE A 59 -16.72 8.92 3.80
C ILE A 59 -15.56 8.17 3.14
N LYS A 60 -14.33 8.41 3.59
CA LYS A 60 -13.14 7.74 3.08
C LYS A 60 -13.21 6.23 3.27
N GLY A 61 -13.60 5.78 4.45
CA GLY A 61 -13.75 4.36 4.76
C GLY A 61 -14.80 3.66 3.88
N ASP A 62 -15.94 4.32 3.65
CA ASP A 62 -17.01 3.76 2.80
C ASP A 62 -16.61 3.68 1.32
N ILE A 63 -15.94 4.71 0.79
CA ILE A 63 -15.40 4.68 -0.58
C ILE A 63 -14.33 3.58 -0.73
N ILE A 64 -13.37 3.49 0.19
CA ILE A 64 -12.31 2.47 0.15
C ILE A 64 -12.93 1.07 0.21
N ARG A 65 -13.92 0.86 1.08
CA ARG A 65 -14.63 -0.42 1.19
C ARG A 65 -15.33 -0.78 -0.11
N ASP A 66 -16.01 0.16 -0.76
CA ASP A 66 -16.69 -0.11 -2.04
C ASP A 66 -15.70 -0.52 -3.14
N ILE A 67 -14.58 0.18 -3.27
CA ILE A 67 -13.51 -0.17 -4.22
C ILE A 67 -12.93 -1.55 -3.90
N ARG A 68 -12.65 -1.85 -2.63
CA ARG A 68 -12.16 -3.19 -2.24
C ARG A 68 -13.16 -4.29 -2.58
N ASN A 69 -14.45 -4.04 -2.34
CA ASN A 69 -15.51 -4.99 -2.69
C ASN A 69 -15.66 -5.20 -4.21
N SER A 70 -15.19 -4.29 -5.07
CA SER A 70 -15.14 -4.55 -6.52
C SER A 70 -14.03 -5.53 -6.87
N TYR A 71 -12.89 -5.45 -6.18
CA TYR A 71 -11.79 -6.40 -6.34
C TYR A 71 -12.10 -7.80 -5.82
N GLU A 72 -12.90 -7.95 -4.76
CA GLU A 72 -13.37 -9.27 -4.29
C GLU A 72 -14.24 -10.02 -5.31
N LYS A 73 -14.85 -9.29 -6.26
CA LYS A 73 -15.63 -9.87 -7.36
C LYS A 73 -14.74 -10.31 -8.53
N GLU A 74 -13.48 -9.88 -8.52
CA GLU A 74 -12.47 -10.27 -9.50
C GLU A 74 -11.70 -11.48 -8.97
N ASP A 75 -11.34 -12.40 -9.86
CA ASP A 75 -10.49 -13.54 -9.49
C ASP A 75 -9.04 -13.09 -9.38
N LEU A 76 -8.69 -12.50 -8.23
CA LEU A 76 -7.38 -11.93 -7.93
C LEU A 76 -6.49 -12.91 -7.16
N GLU A 77 -6.54 -14.21 -7.50
CA GLU A 77 -5.82 -15.27 -6.79
C GLU A 77 -4.38 -14.88 -6.42
N GLY A 78 -4.12 -14.74 -5.11
CA GLY A 78 -2.79 -14.45 -4.57
C GLY A 78 -2.35 -12.98 -4.61
N LEU A 79 -3.23 -12.05 -5.02
CA LEU A 79 -2.96 -10.61 -5.03
C LEU A 79 -3.62 -9.89 -3.85
N LEU A 80 -2.97 -8.84 -3.37
CA LEU A 80 -3.42 -7.96 -2.30
C LEU A 80 -3.79 -6.60 -2.88
N PRO A 81 -5.09 -6.24 -2.92
CA PRO A 81 -5.54 -4.94 -3.41
C PRO A 81 -5.34 -3.85 -2.34
N ILE A 82 -4.52 -2.86 -2.68
CA ILE A 82 -4.24 -1.70 -1.83
C ILE A 82 -4.93 -0.49 -2.44
N VAL A 83 -5.70 0.23 -1.62
CA VAL A 83 -6.45 1.42 -2.03
C VAL A 83 -6.09 2.59 -1.12
N VAL A 84 -5.53 3.65 -1.69
CA VAL A 84 -5.25 4.91 -1.00
C VAL A 84 -6.12 6.02 -1.62
N LEU A 85 -7.00 6.58 -0.79
CA LEU A 85 -7.89 7.69 -1.18
C LEU A 85 -7.40 9.02 -0.58
N LYS A 86 -7.23 10.03 -1.44
CA LYS A 86 -6.96 11.40 -1.03
C LYS A 86 -8.12 12.31 -1.44
N ILE A 87 -8.92 12.73 -0.46
CA ILE A 87 -10.02 13.69 -0.67
C ILE A 87 -9.44 15.11 -0.70
N VAL A 88 -9.77 15.87 -1.74
CA VAL A 88 -9.31 17.26 -1.93
C VAL A 88 -10.42 18.30 -1.72
N GLY A 89 -11.67 17.87 -1.74
CA GLY A 89 -12.82 18.72 -1.46
C GLY A 89 -14.10 17.92 -1.28
N ILE A 90 -15.02 18.49 -0.51
CA ILE A 90 -16.37 17.97 -0.29
C ILE A 90 -17.34 19.16 -0.36
N LYS A 91 -18.42 19.00 -1.14
CA LYS A 91 -19.51 19.97 -1.25
C LYS A 91 -20.81 19.33 -0.75
N ASP A 92 -21.52 20.02 0.14
CA ASP A 92 -22.90 19.66 0.50
C ASP A 92 -23.87 20.25 -0.53
N LYS A 93 -24.69 19.40 -1.16
CA LYS A 93 -25.71 19.79 -2.16
C LYS A 93 -27.14 19.74 -1.60
N GLY A 94 -27.31 19.66 -0.28
CA GLY A 94 -28.59 19.49 0.40
C GLY A 94 -29.02 18.03 0.47
N ASP A 95 -29.26 17.40 -0.68
CA ASP A 95 -29.77 16.03 -0.75
C ASP A 95 -28.66 14.96 -0.84
N PHE A 96 -27.44 15.37 -1.22
CA PHE A 96 -26.30 14.49 -1.39
C PHE A 96 -24.99 15.26 -1.11
N TYR A 97 -23.90 14.54 -0.98
CA TYR A 97 -22.54 15.07 -0.93
C TYR A 97 -21.85 14.85 -2.27
N THR A 98 -21.07 15.83 -2.71
CA THR A 98 -20.14 15.66 -3.83
C THR A 98 -18.72 15.67 -3.28
N VAL A 99 -18.01 14.57 -3.45
CA VAL A 99 -16.64 14.33 -2.97
C VAL A 99 -15.70 14.30 -4.17
N PHE A 100 -14.63 15.07 -4.10
CA PHE A 100 -13.59 15.13 -5.12
C PHE A 100 -12.33 14.53 -4.54
N ALA A 101 -11.80 13.50 -5.19
CA ALA A 101 -10.70 12.72 -4.65
C ALA A 101 -9.78 12.20 -5.75
N ASN A 102 -8.56 11.86 -5.35
CA ASN A 102 -7.67 11.02 -6.15
C ASN A 102 -7.62 9.63 -5.50
N VAL A 103 -7.80 8.60 -6.31
CA VAL A 103 -7.72 7.20 -5.91
C VAL A 103 -6.44 6.62 -6.47
N ASN A 104 -5.65 5.98 -5.62
CA ASN A 104 -4.53 5.15 -6.02
C ASN A 104 -4.86 3.71 -5.66
N THR A 105 -4.73 2.82 -6.63
CA THR A 105 -4.91 1.38 -6.45
C THR A 105 -3.65 0.67 -6.89
N ASN A 106 -3.23 -0.32 -6.11
CA ASN A 106 -2.12 -1.20 -6.46
C ASN A 106 -2.49 -2.64 -6.13
N LEU A 107 -2.05 -3.58 -6.97
CA LEU A 107 -2.13 -5.01 -6.70
C LEU A 107 -0.73 -5.52 -6.38
N PHE A 108 -0.56 -6.10 -5.20
CA PHE A 108 0.71 -6.69 -4.79
C PHE A 108 0.62 -8.21 -4.75
N SER A 109 1.60 -8.89 -5.32
CA SER A 109 1.85 -10.30 -5.00
C SER A 109 2.81 -10.41 -3.82
N PHE A 110 2.75 -11.52 -3.09
CA PHE A 110 3.67 -11.80 -1.98
C PHE A 110 4.28 -13.18 -2.10
N LYS A 111 5.62 -13.24 -2.14
CA LYS A 111 6.37 -14.49 -2.24
C LYS A 111 7.68 -14.40 -1.47
N GLU A 112 7.99 -15.45 -0.70
CA GLU A 112 9.28 -15.61 -0.01
C GLU A 112 9.66 -14.40 0.87
N GLY A 113 8.66 -13.72 1.46
CA GLY A 113 8.88 -12.56 2.31
C GLY A 113 9.00 -11.23 1.57
N LEU A 114 8.87 -11.21 0.24
CA LEU A 114 8.97 -10.01 -0.58
C LEU A 114 7.65 -9.74 -1.31
N PHE A 115 7.31 -8.46 -1.43
CA PHE A 115 6.18 -8.02 -2.25
C PHE A 115 6.64 -7.69 -3.67
N THR A 116 5.76 -7.84 -4.65
CA THR A 116 5.96 -7.30 -6.01
C THR A 116 4.77 -6.43 -6.36
N ASP A 117 5.02 -5.19 -6.83
CA ASP A 117 3.99 -4.29 -7.35
C ASP A 117 3.64 -4.75 -8.77
N GLU A 118 2.53 -5.48 -8.92
CA GLU A 118 2.15 -6.13 -10.18
C GLU A 118 1.45 -5.18 -11.13
N SER A 119 0.66 -4.27 -10.57
CA SER A 119 -0.06 -3.25 -11.32
C SER A 119 -0.54 -2.16 -10.38
N GLY A 120 -0.81 -0.99 -10.96
CA GLY A 120 -1.50 0.07 -10.24
C GLY A 120 -2.11 1.10 -11.17
N SER A 121 -3.02 1.89 -10.61
CA SER A 121 -3.63 3.02 -11.30
C SER A 121 -3.82 4.17 -10.33
N ALA A 122 -3.69 5.39 -10.84
CA ALA A 122 -3.95 6.61 -10.12
C ALA A 122 -4.91 7.46 -10.95
N TYR A 123 -6.09 7.78 -10.42
CA TYR A 123 -7.09 8.50 -11.18
C TYR A 123 -7.89 9.48 -10.31
N PRO A 124 -8.15 10.70 -10.83
CA PRO A 124 -9.02 11.65 -10.18
C PRO A 124 -10.48 11.26 -10.45
N VAL A 125 -11.28 11.40 -9.41
CA VAL A 125 -12.66 10.93 -9.39
C VAL A 125 -13.55 11.88 -8.59
N ARG A 126 -14.80 11.97 -9.01
CA ARG A 126 -15.87 12.59 -8.23
C ARG A 126 -16.90 11.54 -7.84
N TYR A 127 -17.20 11.47 -6.56
CA TYR A 127 -18.31 10.69 -6.03
C TYR A 127 -19.46 11.62 -5.66
N ASP A 128 -20.65 11.35 -6.19
CA ASP A 128 -21.87 11.82 -5.58
C ASP A 128 -22.34 10.74 -4.60
N LEU A 129 -22.51 11.11 -3.34
CA LEU A 129 -22.88 10.20 -2.24
C LEU A 129 -24.21 10.62 -1.63
N PHE A 130 -25.08 9.67 -1.33
CA PHE A 130 -26.21 9.93 -0.44
C PHE A 130 -25.73 10.40 0.94
N LYS A 131 -26.65 10.92 1.76
CA LYS A 131 -26.31 11.42 3.12
C LYS A 131 -25.86 10.33 4.09
N ASP A 132 -26.17 9.08 3.79
CA ASP A 132 -25.66 7.88 4.47
C ASP A 132 -24.33 7.36 3.85
N PHE A 133 -23.70 8.16 2.98
CA PHE A 133 -22.45 7.88 2.26
C PHE A 133 -22.52 6.75 1.22
N GLY A 134 -23.70 6.20 0.94
CA GLY A 134 -23.89 5.28 -0.17
C GLY A 134 -23.54 5.95 -1.51
N ILE A 135 -22.77 5.27 -2.36
CA ILE A 135 -22.38 5.81 -3.66
C ILE A 135 -23.61 5.91 -4.55
N LYS A 136 -23.97 7.15 -4.89
CA LYS A 136 -25.05 7.45 -5.84
C LYS A 136 -24.54 7.45 -7.27
N LYS A 137 -23.37 8.05 -7.51
CA LYS A 137 -22.75 8.11 -8.83
C LYS A 137 -21.24 8.34 -8.75
N VAL A 138 -20.49 7.69 -9.64
CA VAL A 138 -19.06 7.90 -9.84
C VAL A 138 -18.86 8.62 -11.17
N HIS A 139 -17.96 9.60 -11.20
CA HIS A 139 -17.54 10.30 -12.41
C HIS A 139 -16.01 10.29 -12.46
N GLU A 140 -15.46 9.80 -13.56
CA GLU A 140 -14.01 9.65 -13.75
C GLU A 140 -13.49 10.66 -14.78
N ALA A 141 -12.22 11.02 -14.66
CA ALA A 141 -11.56 11.83 -15.68
C ALA A 141 -11.34 11.00 -16.94
N LYS A 142 -11.32 11.67 -18.09
CA LYS A 142 -10.95 11.06 -19.37
C LYS A 142 -9.44 10.94 -19.43
N ASP A 143 -8.92 9.90 -20.07
CA ASP A 143 -7.48 9.75 -20.29
C ASP A 143 -6.98 10.55 -21.53
N GLY A 144 -5.68 10.72 -21.65
CA GLY A 144 -4.99 11.28 -22.81
C GLY A 144 -5.15 12.79 -22.96
N GLY A 145 -5.27 13.26 -24.21
CA GLY A 145 -5.28 14.70 -24.52
C GLY A 145 -6.45 15.50 -23.92
N LEU A 146 -7.50 14.81 -23.43
CA LEU A 146 -8.67 15.43 -22.80
C LEU A 146 -8.60 15.44 -21.27
N PHE A 147 -7.50 14.94 -20.71
CA PHE A 147 -7.36 14.74 -19.28
C PHE A 147 -7.56 16.02 -18.47
N ALA A 148 -6.81 17.09 -18.80
CA ALA A 148 -6.88 18.36 -18.09
C ALA A 148 -8.28 18.99 -18.13
N ASP A 149 -8.93 19.00 -19.30
CA ASP A 149 -10.28 19.53 -19.47
C ASP A 149 -11.30 18.72 -18.67
N SER A 150 -11.15 17.39 -18.65
CA SER A 150 -12.04 16.52 -17.89
C SER A 150 -11.91 16.67 -16.37
N ILE A 151 -10.72 17.03 -15.84
CA ILE A 151 -10.58 17.39 -14.43
C ILE A 151 -11.38 18.65 -14.12
N LEU A 152 -11.32 19.67 -14.98
CA LEU A 152 -12.09 20.89 -14.79
C LEU A 152 -13.60 20.63 -14.86
N GLU A 153 -14.05 19.78 -15.78
CA GLU A 153 -15.45 19.32 -15.85
C GLU A 153 -15.87 18.55 -14.59
N LEU A 154 -15.02 17.63 -14.11
CA LEU A 154 -15.24 16.89 -12.86
C LEU A 154 -15.45 17.84 -11.69
N THR A 155 -14.63 18.88 -11.57
CA THR A 155 -14.71 19.85 -10.47
C THR A 155 -15.81 20.91 -10.65
N GLU A 156 -16.77 20.69 -11.56
CA GLU A 156 -17.87 21.62 -11.83
C GLU A 156 -17.38 23.00 -12.30
N ASN A 157 -16.27 23.03 -13.04
CA ASN A 157 -15.56 24.24 -13.48
C ASN A 157 -14.95 25.09 -12.35
N ASP A 158 -14.84 24.52 -11.15
CA ASP A 158 -14.11 25.12 -10.04
C ASP A 158 -12.60 24.97 -10.30
N ARG A 159 -11.95 26.07 -10.70
CA ARG A 159 -10.53 26.10 -11.06
C ARG A 159 -9.61 25.87 -9.86
N GLU A 160 -9.99 26.33 -8.67
CA GLU A 160 -9.17 26.14 -7.46
C GLU A 160 -9.18 24.66 -7.09
N LEU A 161 -10.36 24.04 -7.08
CA LEU A 161 -10.52 22.62 -6.80
C LEU A 161 -9.88 21.75 -7.90
N SER A 162 -9.98 22.16 -9.17
CA SER A 162 -9.30 21.51 -10.30
C SER A 162 -7.78 21.50 -10.12
N GLY A 163 -7.20 22.64 -9.71
CA GLY A 163 -5.78 22.75 -9.39
C GLY A 163 -5.39 21.80 -8.27
N LYS A 164 -6.13 21.79 -7.16
CA LYS A 164 -5.88 20.88 -6.03
C LYS A 164 -6.01 19.41 -6.40
N LEU A 165 -7.01 19.06 -7.21
CA LEU A 165 -7.21 17.69 -7.67
C LEU A 165 -6.05 17.25 -8.56
N SER A 166 -5.61 18.08 -9.51
CA SER A 166 -4.42 17.85 -10.34
C SER A 166 -3.15 17.72 -9.50
N GLU A 167 -2.93 18.64 -8.54
CA GLU A 167 -1.79 18.59 -7.62
C GLU A 167 -1.82 17.38 -6.68
N SER A 168 -3.01 16.86 -6.36
CA SER A 168 -3.17 15.66 -5.54
C SER A 168 -2.81 14.37 -6.28
N GLN A 169 -2.70 14.42 -7.60
CA GLN A 169 -2.01 13.42 -8.40
C GLN A 169 -0.49 13.53 -8.31
N GLY A 170 -0.01 14.50 -7.53
CA GLY A 170 1.39 14.83 -7.34
C GLY A 170 2.27 13.62 -7.03
N TYR A 171 3.54 13.82 -7.35
CA TYR A 171 4.69 12.95 -7.18
C TYR A 171 4.39 11.60 -6.49
N TYR A 172 4.17 10.56 -7.32
CA TYR A 172 3.94 9.16 -6.93
C TYR A 172 4.76 8.70 -5.70
N PRO A 173 6.04 9.06 -5.58
CA PRO A 173 6.85 8.91 -4.37
C PRO A 173 6.22 9.23 -3.00
N VAL A 174 5.42 10.29 -2.87
CA VAL A 174 4.76 10.64 -1.59
C VAL A 174 3.61 9.68 -1.30
N VAL A 175 2.78 9.40 -2.31
CA VAL A 175 1.66 8.47 -2.21
C VAL A 175 2.14 7.04 -1.98
N TYR A 176 3.32 6.69 -2.50
CA TYR A 176 3.90 5.37 -2.36
C TYR A 176 4.13 4.98 -0.89
N LYS A 177 4.48 5.92 -0.01
CA LYS A 177 4.55 5.63 1.44
C LYS A 177 3.21 5.25 2.04
N ASP A 178 2.15 5.94 1.66
CA ASP A 178 0.80 5.63 2.12
C ASP A 178 0.37 4.24 1.60
N ILE A 179 0.75 3.89 0.37
CA ILE A 179 0.55 2.56 -0.21
C ILE A 179 1.28 1.50 0.62
N LEU A 180 2.56 1.69 0.95
CA LEU A 180 3.32 0.72 1.76
C LEU A 180 2.78 0.58 3.18
N ALA A 181 2.29 1.67 3.78
CA ALA A 181 1.64 1.63 5.09
C ALA A 181 0.34 0.81 5.05
N GLU A 182 -0.49 1.01 4.02
CA GLU A 182 -1.71 0.22 3.85
C GLU A 182 -1.40 -1.25 3.50
N LEU A 183 -0.37 -1.51 2.70
CA LEU A 183 0.10 -2.87 2.42
C LEU A 183 0.54 -3.61 3.68
N LYS A 184 1.18 -2.92 4.63
CA LYS A 184 1.51 -3.50 5.95
C LYS A 184 0.25 -3.89 6.73
N ASN A 185 -0.76 -3.03 6.72
CA ASN A 185 -2.04 -3.31 7.38
C ASN A 185 -2.72 -4.51 6.73
N GLU A 186 -2.78 -4.54 5.41
CA GLU A 186 -3.41 -5.61 4.63
C GLU A 186 -2.68 -6.95 4.84
N ALA A 187 -1.36 -6.95 4.83
CA ALA A 187 -0.57 -8.15 5.12
C ALA A 187 -0.85 -8.69 6.52
N LYS A 188 -1.01 -7.81 7.52
CA LYS A 188 -1.38 -8.16 8.88
C LYS A 188 -2.78 -8.75 8.96
N THR A 189 -3.78 -8.11 8.36
CA THR A 189 -5.19 -8.56 8.39
C THR A 189 -5.38 -9.87 7.63
N SER A 190 -4.66 -10.05 6.54
CA SER A 190 -4.61 -11.28 5.74
C SER A 190 -3.81 -12.42 6.40
N GLY A 191 -3.18 -12.17 7.56
CA GLY A 191 -2.45 -13.19 8.31
C GLY A 191 -1.14 -13.66 7.64
N LEU A 192 -0.57 -12.83 6.76
CA LEU A 192 0.71 -13.13 6.13
C LEU A 192 1.81 -13.21 7.19
N LYS A 193 2.75 -14.13 6.96
CA LYS A 193 3.93 -14.32 7.82
C LYS A 193 5.17 -13.84 7.08
N ASN A 194 6.17 -13.38 7.84
CA ASN A 194 7.49 -12.98 7.31
C ASN A 194 7.42 -11.85 6.26
N TYR A 195 6.45 -10.94 6.37
CA TYR A 195 6.28 -9.81 5.44
C TYR A 195 7.02 -8.54 5.88
N TYR A 196 7.46 -8.50 7.14
CA TYR A 196 8.19 -7.39 7.75
C TYR A 196 9.65 -7.79 7.99
N HIS A 197 10.59 -6.92 7.61
CA HIS A 197 12.02 -7.18 7.77
C HIS A 197 12.75 -5.97 8.33
N LYS A 198 13.86 -6.19 9.04
CA LYS A 198 14.89 -5.16 9.16
C LYS A 198 15.73 -5.15 7.89
N ILE A 199 16.33 -4.01 7.56
CA ILE A 199 17.13 -3.83 6.33
C ILE A 199 18.32 -4.82 6.18
N ASN A 200 18.78 -5.46 7.26
CA ASN A 200 19.85 -6.47 7.25
C ASN A 200 19.34 -7.92 7.38
N GLU A 201 18.03 -8.10 7.45
CA GLU A 201 17.35 -9.39 7.64
C GLU A 201 16.40 -9.69 6.46
N ILE A 202 16.51 -8.94 5.35
CA ILE A 202 15.70 -9.12 4.14
C ILE A 202 16.06 -10.44 3.46
N PRO A 203 15.08 -11.34 3.19
CA PRO A 203 15.29 -12.60 2.50
C PRO A 203 16.03 -12.44 1.16
N GLY A 204 17.18 -13.10 1.02
CA GLY A 204 18.01 -13.06 -0.18
C GLY A 204 18.91 -11.83 -0.32
N TYR A 205 18.91 -10.92 0.66
CA TYR A 205 19.68 -9.67 0.70
C TYR A 205 20.43 -9.47 2.04
N GLU A 206 20.67 -10.53 2.80
CA GLU A 206 21.24 -10.51 4.15
C GLU A 206 22.72 -10.09 4.16
N SER A 207 23.45 -10.35 3.07
CA SER A 207 24.89 -10.07 2.98
C SER A 207 25.33 -9.73 1.56
N LYS A 208 26.51 -9.11 1.43
CA LYS A 208 27.10 -8.69 0.15
C LYS A 208 26.14 -7.84 -0.68
N VAL A 209 25.58 -6.82 -0.03
CA VAL A 209 24.65 -5.87 -0.65
C VAL A 209 25.19 -4.44 -0.55
N VAL A 210 24.80 -3.62 -1.50
CA VAL A 210 24.97 -2.17 -1.50
C VAL A 210 23.62 -1.56 -1.15
N LYS A 211 23.64 -0.56 -0.27
CA LYS A 211 22.45 0.17 0.18
C LYS A 211 22.50 1.59 -0.35
N ILE A 212 21.48 1.99 -1.10
CA ILE A 212 21.40 3.33 -1.70
C ILE A 212 20.08 3.95 -1.26
N LYS A 213 20.16 5.12 -0.60
CA LYS A 213 18.96 5.87 -0.21
C LYS A 213 18.26 6.39 -1.47
N GLU A 214 16.94 6.21 -1.54
CA GLU A 214 16.12 6.85 -2.57
C GLU A 214 16.18 8.36 -2.34
N LYS A 215 16.53 9.11 -3.39
CA LYS A 215 16.79 10.55 -3.29
C LYS A 215 15.51 11.34 -3.09
N ASN A 216 14.39 10.83 -3.60
CA ASN A 216 13.15 11.57 -3.66
C ASN A 216 12.13 11.14 -2.60
N ILE A 217 12.43 10.09 -1.83
CA ILE A 217 11.57 9.54 -0.79
C ILE A 217 12.42 9.18 0.43
N ASP A 218 12.31 10.00 1.47
CA ASP A 218 12.99 9.74 2.74
C ASP A 218 12.60 8.38 3.32
N GLY A 219 13.54 7.65 3.92
CA GLY A 219 13.25 6.36 4.57
C GLY A 219 13.11 5.18 3.62
N LEU A 220 13.12 5.40 2.30
CA LEU A 220 13.24 4.31 1.33
C LEU A 220 14.71 4.06 0.97
N THR A 221 15.07 2.78 0.90
CA THR A 221 16.44 2.35 0.60
C THR A 221 16.42 1.21 -0.40
N TYR A 222 17.09 1.39 -1.53
CA TYR A 222 17.41 0.28 -2.44
C TYR A 222 18.46 -0.61 -1.79
N VAL A 223 18.22 -1.91 -1.80
CA VAL A 223 19.17 -2.94 -1.39
C VAL A 223 19.49 -3.79 -2.61
N ILE A 224 20.71 -3.67 -3.10
CA ILE A 224 21.17 -4.23 -4.38
C ILE A 224 22.26 -5.24 -4.07
N LYS A 225 22.22 -6.43 -4.70
CA LYS A 225 23.33 -7.38 -4.56
C LYS A 225 24.62 -6.79 -5.14
N ASN A 226 25.74 -6.99 -4.47
CA ASN A 226 26.99 -6.33 -4.82
C ASN A 226 27.49 -6.73 -6.21
N ASP A 227 27.29 -7.99 -6.61
CA ASP A 227 27.60 -8.47 -7.96
C ASP A 227 26.75 -7.77 -9.03
N GLU A 228 25.46 -7.56 -8.80
CA GLU A 228 24.59 -6.78 -9.69
C GLU A 228 25.01 -5.30 -9.75
N TYR A 229 25.40 -4.71 -8.62
CA TYR A 229 25.85 -3.33 -8.58
C TYR A 229 27.19 -3.11 -9.30
N GLU A 230 28.14 -4.04 -9.17
CA GLU A 230 29.41 -3.96 -9.90
C GLU A 230 29.22 -4.14 -11.42
N LYS A 231 28.27 -4.98 -11.88
CA LYS A 231 27.89 -5.05 -13.30
C LYS A 231 27.44 -3.68 -13.84
N ILE A 232 26.64 -2.93 -13.07
CA ILE A 232 26.26 -1.57 -13.46
C ILE A 232 27.51 -0.68 -13.61
N LYS A 233 28.43 -0.71 -12.63
CA LYS A 233 29.65 0.13 -12.67
C LYS A 233 30.56 -0.21 -13.85
N ASP A 234 30.71 -1.49 -14.18
CA ASP A 234 31.54 -1.91 -15.30
C ASP A 234 30.90 -1.52 -16.65
N ASN A 235 29.58 -1.64 -16.77
CA ASN A 235 28.86 -1.19 -17.96
C ASN A 235 29.04 0.32 -18.22
N ARG A 236 29.19 1.16 -17.19
CA ARG A 236 29.50 2.60 -17.35
C ARG A 236 30.83 2.87 -18.05
N LYS A 237 31.82 2.01 -17.86
CA LYS A 237 33.17 2.20 -18.44
C LYS A 237 33.15 2.02 -19.96
N ASN A 238 32.15 1.30 -20.48
CA ASN A 238 31.96 1.06 -21.90
C ASN A 238 31.09 2.15 -22.55
N LYS A 239 31.74 3.20 -23.09
CA LYS A 239 31.06 4.38 -23.69
C LYS A 239 30.10 4.03 -24.85
N ASP A 240 30.32 2.91 -25.52
CA ASP A 240 29.51 2.44 -26.64
C ASP A 240 28.27 1.64 -26.20
N ASN A 241 28.20 1.26 -24.92
CA ASN A 241 27.11 0.47 -24.36
C ASN A 241 26.25 1.35 -23.42
N LYS A 242 25.64 2.42 -23.97
CA LYS A 242 24.63 3.25 -23.28
C LYS A 242 23.31 2.50 -23.01
N LYS A 243 23.34 1.18 -22.93
CA LYS A 243 22.19 0.39 -22.54
C LYS A 243 22.03 0.55 -21.04
N TYR A 244 21.02 1.34 -20.65
CA TYR A 244 20.13 1.00 -19.55
C TYR A 244 20.83 0.38 -18.32
N LEU A 245 21.39 1.26 -17.49
CA LEU A 245 22.06 0.90 -16.23
C LEU A 245 21.02 0.53 -15.17
N PHE A 246 20.61 -0.73 -15.21
CA PHE A 246 19.61 -1.30 -14.31
C PHE A 246 20.19 -2.45 -13.51
N ALA A 247 19.75 -2.60 -12.26
CA ALA A 247 19.98 -3.81 -11.47
C ALA A 247 18.68 -4.25 -10.78
N PRO A 248 18.36 -5.55 -10.80
CA PRO A 248 17.31 -6.09 -9.96
C PRO A 248 17.69 -5.88 -8.48
N CYS A 249 16.74 -5.42 -7.68
CA CYS A 249 16.96 -5.09 -6.29
C CYS A 249 15.64 -5.16 -5.50
N VAL A 250 15.70 -4.75 -4.25
CA VAL A 250 14.50 -4.47 -3.47
C VAL A 250 14.52 -3.05 -2.96
N LEU A 251 13.34 -2.44 -2.85
CA LEU A 251 13.11 -1.18 -2.18
C LEU A 251 12.54 -1.47 -0.80
N HIS A 252 13.27 -1.07 0.22
CA HIS A 252 12.92 -1.27 1.62
C HIS A 252 12.44 0.04 2.24
N ASP A 253 11.27 0.00 2.89
CA ASP A 253 10.78 1.11 3.70
C ASP A 253 11.11 0.90 5.18
N GLU A 254 11.89 1.83 5.74
CA GLU A 254 12.37 1.74 7.12
C GLU A 254 11.24 1.89 8.15
N ALA A 255 10.18 2.63 7.82
CA ALA A 255 9.07 2.88 8.74
C ALA A 255 8.15 1.67 8.86
N THR A 256 7.78 1.08 7.74
CA THR A 256 6.84 -0.05 7.70
C THR A 256 7.54 -1.40 7.79
N GLY A 257 8.82 -1.49 7.40
CA GLY A 257 9.60 -2.73 7.22
C GLY A 257 9.20 -3.54 5.98
N ILE A 258 8.31 -3.01 5.15
CA ILE A 258 7.89 -3.62 3.90
C ILE A 258 9.04 -3.55 2.90
N THR A 259 9.17 -4.62 2.13
CA THR A 259 10.19 -4.75 1.10
C THR A 259 9.55 -5.16 -0.22
N VAL A 260 9.77 -4.36 -1.25
CA VAL A 260 9.18 -4.56 -2.59
C VAL A 260 10.28 -4.85 -3.59
N SER A 261 10.15 -5.93 -4.37
CA SER A 261 11.01 -6.24 -5.51
C SER A 261 10.87 -5.16 -6.57
N THR A 262 12.01 -4.63 -7.04
CA THR A 262 12.04 -3.56 -8.03
C THR A 262 13.35 -3.55 -8.82
N ILE A 263 13.53 -2.54 -9.65
CA ILE A 263 14.73 -2.31 -10.45
C ILE A 263 15.33 -0.97 -10.04
N TYR A 264 16.59 -0.98 -9.61
CA TYR A 264 17.35 0.24 -9.43
C TYR A 264 17.81 0.73 -10.79
N SER A 265 17.51 1.99 -11.11
CA SER A 265 18.04 2.69 -12.26
C SER A 265 18.91 3.84 -11.80
N GLU A 266 20.15 3.89 -12.28
CA GLU A 266 20.96 5.09 -12.10
C GLU A 266 20.69 6.05 -13.25
N GLN A 267 19.96 7.12 -12.96
CA GLN A 267 19.76 8.27 -13.85
C GLN A 267 20.94 9.24 -13.75
#